data_AF-A0AAV3HDF7-F1
#
_entry.id   AF-A0AAV3HDF7-F1
#
_cell.length_a   1.000
_cell.length_b   1.000
_cell.length_c   1.000
_cell.angle_alpha   90.00
_cell.angle_beta   90.00
_cell.angle_gamma   90.00
#
_symmetry.space_group_name_H-M   'P 1'
#
loop_
_entity.id
_entity.type
_entity.pdbx_description
1 polymer ?
#
loop_
_entity_poly.entity_id
_entity_poly.type
_entity_poly.pdbx_seq_one_letter_code
_entity_poly.pdbx_strand_id
1 'polypeptide(L)' 'MQALLPAIEKAMPPLLVARMRSHSSEYYREIVERRDRLVKDVDDFVAAAIAWGTLTNSGGQPGNAVVVH' A
#
# COMPACT_ATOMS: atom_id res chain seq x y z
N MET A 1 -15.52 17.96 -24.00
CA MET A 1 -15.01 17.33 -22.76
C MET A 1 -14.02 18.20 -21.97
N GLN A 2 -13.28 19.13 -22.58
CA GLN A 2 -12.31 19.98 -21.84
C GLN A 2 -12.94 20.98 -20.85
N ALA A 3 -14.18 21.41 -21.05
CA ALA A 3 -14.87 22.34 -20.14
C ALA A 3 -15.18 21.74 -18.75
N LEU A 4 -15.22 20.41 -18.63
CA LEU A 4 -15.54 19.71 -17.37
C LEU A 4 -14.29 19.27 -16.61
N LEU A 5 -13.11 19.31 -17.25
CA LEU A 5 -11.84 18.89 -16.64
C LEU A 5 -11.56 19.59 -15.29
N PRO A 6 -11.79 20.91 -15.14
CA PRO A 6 -11.54 21.60 -13.87
C PRO A 6 -12.46 21.11 -12.74
N ALA A 7 -13.71 20.78 -13.07
CA ALA A 7 -14.68 20.26 -12.09
C ALA A 7 -14.34 18.81 -11.70
N ILE A 8 -13.86 18.01 -12.67
CA ILE A 8 -13.42 16.64 -12.45
C ILE A 8 -12.18 16.61 -11.55
N GLU A 9 -11.16 17.43 -11.84
CA GLU A 9 -9.96 17.50 -11.00
C GLU A 9 -10.24 17.95 -9.57
N LYS A 10 -11.24 18.84 -9.39
CA LYS A 10 -11.65 19.30 -8.07
C LYS A 10 -12.38 18.22 -7.26
N ALA A 11 -13.16 17.38 -7.92
CA ALA A 11 -13.94 16.32 -7.26
C ALA A 11 -13.16 15.01 -7.09
N MET A 12 -12.07 14.84 -7.82
CA MET A 12 -11.31 13.59 -7.88
C MET A 12 -10.32 13.46 -6.71
N PRO A 13 -10.10 12.24 -6.21
CA PRO A 13 -9.04 11.97 -5.24
C PRO A 13 -7.68 12.52 -5.71
N PRO A 14 -6.91 13.20 -4.83
CA PRO A 14 -5.66 13.85 -5.22
C PRO A 14 -4.64 12.91 -5.88
N LEU A 15 -4.58 11.63 -5.45
CA LEU A 15 -3.70 10.63 -6.05
C LEU A 15 -4.08 10.30 -7.50
N LEU A 16 -5.38 10.25 -7.80
CA LEU A 16 -5.85 9.98 -9.16
C LEU A 16 -5.60 11.18 -10.07
N VAL A 17 -5.74 12.40 -9.56
CA VAL A 17 -5.37 13.62 -10.29
C VAL A 17 -3.86 13.62 -10.59
N ALA A 18 -3.03 13.31 -9.59
CA ALA A 18 -1.58 13.21 -9.78
C ALA A 18 -1.21 12.15 -10.83
N ARG A 19 -1.87 10.99 -10.81
CA ARG A 19 -1.66 9.92 -11.80
C ARG A 19 -2.15 10.28 -13.20
N MET A 20 -3.23 11.04 -13.32
CA MET A 20 -3.65 11.55 -14.62
C MET A 20 -2.63 12.56 -15.17
N ARG A 21 -2.16 13.48 -14.31
CA ARG A 21 -1.21 14.52 -14.70
C ARG A 21 0.22 14.00 -14.92
N SER A 22 0.60 12.85 -14.35
CA SER A 22 1.92 12.25 -14.56
C SER A 22 2.19 11.83 -16.01
N HIS A 23 1.14 11.61 -16.82
CA HIS A 23 1.30 11.32 -18.25
C HIS A 23 1.82 12.53 -19.05
N SER A 24 1.64 13.74 -18.53
CA SER A 24 2.01 14.98 -19.22
C SER A 24 2.99 15.83 -18.43
N SER A 25 3.38 15.42 -17.22
CA SER A 25 4.24 16.19 -16.32
C SER A 25 5.16 15.29 -15.51
N GLU A 26 6.46 15.57 -15.61
CA GLU A 26 7.50 14.84 -14.88
C GLU A 26 7.38 15.01 -13.37
N TYR A 27 7.03 16.21 -12.89
CA TYR A 27 6.80 16.47 -11.47
C TYR A 27 5.76 15.51 -10.85
N TYR A 28 4.63 15.34 -11.54
CA TYR A 28 3.59 14.42 -11.08
C TYR A 28 4.01 12.95 -11.21
N ARG A 29 4.83 12.62 -12.22
CA ARG A 29 5.41 11.28 -12.37
C ARG A 29 6.30 10.93 -11.18
N GLU A 30 7.21 11.82 -10.78
CA GLU A 30 8.08 11.60 -9.62
C GLU A 30 7.28 11.43 -8.32
N ILE A 31 6.22 12.23 -8.13
CA ILE A 31 5.35 12.12 -6.96
C ILE A 31 4.67 10.75 -6.89
N VAL A 32 4.09 10.30 -8.00
CA VAL A 32 3.38 9.01 -8.07
C VAL A 32 4.36 7.86 -7.84
N GLU A 33 5.52 7.88 -8.50
CA GLU A 33 6.54 6.84 -8.34
C GLU A 33 7.10 6.79 -6.91
N ARG A 34 7.34 7.96 -6.29
CA ARG A 34 7.80 8.01 -4.90
C ARG A 34 6.76 7.45 -3.94
N ARG A 35 5.49 7.75 -4.18
CA ARG A 35 4.38 7.22 -3.37
C ARG A 35 4.30 5.70 -3.52
N ASP A 36 4.44 5.16 -4.72
CA ASP A 36 4.39 3.72 -4.95
C ASP A 36 5.55 2.99 -4.28
N ARG A 37 6.77 3.56 -4.32
CA ARG A 37 7.91 3.03 -3.55
C ARG A 37 7.64 3.04 -2.05
N LEU A 38 7.11 4.15 -1.52
CA LEU A 38 6.81 4.26 -0.09
C LEU A 38 5.76 3.24 0.36
N VAL A 39 4.72 3.00 -0.45
CA VAL A 39 3.70 2.00 -0.11
C VAL A 39 4.29 0.60 -0.11
N LYS A 40 5.14 0.28 -1.07
CA LYS A 40 5.88 -0.99 -1.07
C LYS A 40 6.73 -1.14 0.21
N ASP A 41 7.46 -0.10 0.60
CA ASP A 41 8.30 -0.14 1.80
C ASP A 41 7.45 -0.37 3.07
N VAL A 42 6.24 0.21 3.14
CA VAL A 42 5.29 -0.02 4.22
C VAL A 42 4.74 -1.45 4.20
N ASP A 43 4.37 -1.97 3.03
CA ASP A 43 3.90 -3.35 2.87
C ASP A 43 4.98 -4.36 3.29
N ASP A 44 6.23 -4.12 2.88
CA ASP A 44 7.39 -4.94 3.25
C ASP A 44 7.64 -4.89 4.76
N PHE A 45 7.50 -3.71 5.38
CA PHE A 45 7.60 -3.54 6.84
C PHE A 45 6.50 -4.30 7.59
N VAL A 46 5.25 -4.20 7.14
CA VAL A 46 4.12 -4.93 7.73
C VAL A 46 4.33 -6.44 7.60
N ALA A 47 4.79 -6.92 6.43
CA ALA A 47 5.11 -8.32 6.22
C ALA A 47 6.19 -8.82 7.18
N ALA A 48 7.27 -8.04 7.38
CA ALA A 48 8.32 -8.37 8.32
C ALA A 48 7.82 -8.43 9.77
N ALA A 49 6.99 -7.47 10.18
CA ALA A 49 6.40 -7.43 11.52
C ALA A 49 5.50 -8.65 11.79
N ILE A 50 4.70 -9.06 10.79
CA ILE A 50 3.89 -10.28 10.88
C ILE A 50 4.78 -11.51 11.02
N ALA A 51 5.82 -11.64 10.18
CA ALA A 51 6.74 -12.78 10.24
C ALA A 51 7.47 -12.87 11.59
N TRP A 52 7.84 -11.74 12.18
CA TRP A 52 8.43 -11.70 13.53
C TRP A 52 7.40 -12.06 14.61
N GLY A 53 6.16 -11.58 14.47
CA GLY A 53 5.06 -11.93 15.37
C GLY A 53 4.69 -13.42 15.34
N THR A 54 4.79 -14.07 14.18
CA THR A 54 4.58 -15.52 14.06
C THR A 54 5.76 -16.32 14.63
N LEU A 55 7.01 -15.90 14.40
CA LEU A 55 8.19 -16.52 15.01
C LEU A 55 8.16 -16.49 16.55
N THR A 56 7.75 -15.35 17.13
CA THR A 56 7.67 -15.18 18.60
C THR A 56 6.47 -15.92 19.21
N ASN A 57 5.33 -16.04 18.50
CA ASN A 57 4.21 -16.89 18.91
C ASN A 57 4.47 -18.40 18.73
N SER A 58 5.42 -18.78 17.88
CA SER A 58 5.79 -20.19 17.65
C SER A 58 6.65 -20.78 18.78
N GLY A 59 7.01 -19.98 19.79
CA GLY A 59 7.70 -20.43 21.02
C GLY A 59 6.79 -21.10 22.05
N GLY A 60 5.52 -21.35 21.74
CA GLY A 60 4.59 -22.09 22.60
C GLY A 60 4.76 -23.61 22.48
N GLN A 61 5.29 -24.21 23.54
CA GLN A 61 5.35 -25.64 23.90
C GLN A 61 4.55 -26.64 23.01
N PRO A 62 5.17 -27.69 22.44
CA PRO A 62 4.44 -28.78 21.80
C PRO A 62 3.79 -29.63 22.89
N GLY A 63 2.49 -29.43 23.13
CA GLY A 63 1.85 -30.16 24.24
C GLY A 63 0.38 -29.85 24.45
N ASN A 64 -0.43 -29.87 23.40
CA ASN A 64 -1.79 -30.38 23.59
C ASN A 64 -2.19 -31.16 22.34
N ALA A 65 -1.77 -32.42 22.30
CA ALA A 65 -2.36 -33.41 21.42
C ALA A 65 -3.85 -33.48 21.77
N VAL A 66 -4.69 -32.94 20.89
CA VAL A 66 -6.11 -33.29 20.85
C VAL A 66 -6.15 -34.76 20.45
N VAL A 67 -6.22 -35.64 21.45
CA VAL A 67 -6.69 -37.01 21.27
C VAL A 67 -8.17 -36.89 20.91
N VAL A 68 -8.46 -37.11 19.64
CA VAL A 68 -9.82 -37.41 19.19
C VAL A 68 -9.98 -38.92 19.38
N HIS A 69 -10.97 -39.30 20.20
CA HIS A 69 -11.35 -40.68 20.49
C HIS A 69 -11.65 -41.50 19.23
#